data_AF-A0A7C0Y713-F1
#
_entry.id   AF-A0A7C0Y713-F1
#
_cell.length_a   1.000
_cell.length_b   1.000
_cell.length_c   1.000
_cell.angle_alpha   90.00
_cell.angle_beta   90.00
_cell.angle_gamma   90.00
#
_symmetry.space_group_name_H-M   'P 1'
#
loop_
_entity.id
_entity.type
_entity.pdbx_description
1 polymer ?
#
loop_
_entity_poly.entity_id
_entity_poly.type
_entity_poly.pdbx_seq_one_letter_code
_entity_poly.pdbx_strand_id
1 'polypeptide(L)'
;MKIDRKLIYLAGVNAFLFSYLIHNPSLHGFLYSDIVSFWHRFFEWGAKLPYFDFGFEYPPFAGLITYISSLGSDIRLYYTVFAVLIFLFYLLLIEVSVRIASERGINLEFPLLFLTLSPSMVIFMIYNFDVIFAALLISSIYLFTKNRYRLSA
;
A
#
# COMPACT_ATOMS: atom_id res chain seq x y z
N MET A 1 -24.77 6.80 -14.55
CA MET A 1 -24.58 6.64 -13.09
C MET A 1 -23.62 7.73 -12.64
N LYS A 2 -23.96 8.57 -11.66
CA LYS A 2 -23.06 9.65 -11.23
C LYS A 2 -21.96 9.03 -10.37
N ILE A 3 -20.70 9.20 -10.75
CA ILE A 3 -19.57 8.71 -9.95
C ILE A 3 -19.50 9.56 -8.69
N ASP A 4 -19.59 8.88 -7.54
CA ASP A 4 -19.49 9.47 -6.22
C ASP A 4 -18.28 8.90 -5.47
N ARG A 5 -18.00 9.47 -4.29
CA ARG A 5 -16.89 9.04 -3.45
C ARG A 5 -17.05 7.57 -3.03
N LYS A 6 -18.28 7.15 -2.71
CA LYS A 6 -18.57 5.80 -2.25
C LYS A 6 -18.15 4.75 -3.28
N LEU A 7 -18.44 4.99 -4.56
CA LEU A 7 -18.05 4.11 -5.64
C LEU A 7 -16.52 3.97 -5.75
N ILE A 8 -15.76 5.06 -5.61
CA ILE A 8 -14.29 5.03 -5.65
C ILE A 8 -13.75 4.16 -4.51
N TYR A 9 -14.26 4.36 -3.29
CA TYR A 9 -13.86 3.56 -2.13
C TYR A 9 -14.18 2.08 -2.33
N LEU A 10 -15.38 1.75 -2.80
CA LEU A 10 -15.75 0.36 -3.09
C LEU A 10 -14.87 -0.26 -4.18
N ALA A 11 -14.59 0.47 -5.25
CA ALA A 11 -13.67 0.02 -6.30
C ALA A 11 -12.26 -0.22 -5.74
N GLY A 12 -11.77 0.71 -4.91
CA GLY A 12 -10.48 0.58 -4.23
C GLY A 12 -10.42 -0.64 -3.34
N VAL A 13 -11.43 -0.88 -2.50
CA VAL A 13 -11.49 -2.07 -1.64
C VAL A 13 -11.49 -3.35 -2.48
N ASN A 14 -12.23 -3.40 -3.60
CA ASN A 14 -12.21 -4.57 -4.47
C ASN A 14 -10.85 -4.79 -5.14
N ALA A 15 -10.19 -3.72 -5.61
CA ALA A 15 -8.84 -3.81 -6.16
C ALA A 15 -7.84 -4.32 -5.10
N PHE A 16 -7.95 -3.84 -3.86
CA PHE A 16 -7.14 -4.30 -2.75
C PHE A 16 -7.38 -5.80 -2.46
N LEU A 17 -8.64 -6.21 -2.33
CA LEU A 17 -8.98 -7.60 -2.07
C LEU A 17 -8.50 -8.53 -3.19
N PHE A 18 -8.60 -8.08 -4.45
CA PHE A 18 -8.08 -8.84 -5.58
C PHE A 18 -6.55 -8.99 -5.49
N SER A 19 -5.81 -7.89 -5.32
CA SER A 19 -4.34 -7.92 -5.17
C SER A 19 -3.92 -8.76 -3.95
N TYR A 20 -4.67 -8.68 -2.85
CA TYR A 20 -4.48 -9.51 -1.65
C TYR A 20 -4.65 -10.98 -1.93
N LEU A 21 -5.67 -11.38 -2.69
CA LEU A 21 -5.90 -12.79 -2.99
C LEU A 21 -4.80 -13.32 -3.92
N ILE A 22 -4.51 -12.64 -5.03
CA ILE A 22 -3.56 -13.16 -6.03
C ILE A 22 -2.13 -13.30 -5.49
N HIS A 23 -1.73 -12.48 -4.51
CA HIS A 23 -0.42 -12.54 -3.87
C HIS A 23 -0.40 -13.36 -2.56
N ASN A 24 -1.53 -13.93 -2.14
CA ASN A 24 -1.60 -14.64 -0.87
C ASN A 24 -0.79 -15.94 -0.93
N PRO A 25 0.21 -16.15 -0.05
CA PRO A 25 1.06 -17.34 -0.07
C PRO A 25 0.33 -18.63 0.30
N SER A 26 -0.93 -18.55 0.76
CA SER A 26 -1.77 -19.72 1.03
C SER A 26 -2.40 -20.32 -0.24
N LEU A 27 -2.40 -19.58 -1.35
CA LEU A 27 -2.97 -20.05 -2.61
C LEU A 27 -1.90 -20.73 -3.48
N HIS A 28 -2.30 -21.80 -4.17
CA HIS A 28 -1.42 -22.45 -5.14
C HIS A 28 -1.22 -21.56 -6.36
N GLY A 29 0.03 -21.34 -6.79
CA GLY A 29 0.35 -20.50 -7.95
C GLY A 29 0.14 -19.00 -7.73
N PHE A 30 0.27 -18.53 -6.48
CA PHE A 30 0.21 -17.11 -6.17
C PHE A 30 1.24 -16.31 -7.00
N LEU A 31 0.88 -15.07 -7.34
CA LEU A 31 1.75 -14.14 -8.04
C LEU A 31 2.86 -13.66 -7.11
N TYR A 32 4.08 -13.59 -7.63
CA TYR A 32 5.24 -13.11 -6.89
C TYR A 32 4.99 -11.72 -6.26
N SER A 33 5.48 -11.52 -5.04
CA SER A 33 5.61 -10.21 -4.39
C SER A 33 6.92 -10.16 -3.61
N ASP A 34 7.52 -8.98 -3.53
CA ASP A 34 8.72 -8.76 -2.72
C ASP A 34 8.42 -9.07 -1.24
N ILE A 35 7.18 -8.80 -0.79
CA ILE A 35 6.69 -9.11 0.55
C ILE A 35 6.90 -10.59 0.88
N VAL A 36 6.34 -11.51 0.09
CA VAL A 36 6.52 -12.95 0.31
C VAL A 36 7.98 -13.36 0.16
N SER A 37 8.71 -12.75 -0.78
CA SER A 37 10.14 -12.99 -0.96
C SER A 37 10.96 -12.62 0.28
N PHE A 38 10.63 -11.53 0.98
CA PHE A 38 11.34 -11.12 2.20
C PHE A 38 11.15 -12.13 3.32
N TRP A 39 9.94 -12.70 3.46
CA TRP A 39 9.68 -13.75 4.44
C TRP A 39 10.67 -14.91 4.31
N HIS A 40 10.74 -15.52 3.13
CA HIS A 40 11.61 -16.67 2.88
C HIS A 40 13.09 -16.30 2.96
N ARG A 41 13.46 -15.07 2.58
CA ARG A 41 14.86 -14.62 2.61
C ARG A 41 15.38 -14.37 4.03
N PHE A 42 14.54 -13.85 4.93
CA PHE A 42 15.03 -13.30 6.20
C PHE A 42 14.32 -13.84 7.44
N PHE A 43 13.02 -14.16 7.37
CA PHE A 43 12.13 -14.29 8.54
C PHE A 43 11.58 -15.69 8.78
N GLU A 44 11.81 -16.65 7.88
CA GLU A 44 11.34 -18.04 8.03
C GLU A 44 11.77 -18.70 9.35
N TRP A 45 12.87 -18.22 9.94
CA TRP A 45 13.46 -18.72 11.20
C TRP A 45 13.25 -17.78 12.38
N GLY A 46 12.29 -16.87 12.28
CA GLY A 46 11.93 -15.91 13.33
C GLY A 46 12.16 -14.45 12.95
N ALA A 47 11.58 -13.55 13.76
CA ALA A 47 11.71 -12.11 13.58
C ALA A 47 13.17 -11.67 13.72
N LYS A 48 13.62 -10.83 12.78
CA LYS A 48 14.96 -10.24 12.75
C LYS A 48 14.85 -8.74 12.50
N LEU A 49 15.70 -7.95 13.13
CA LEU A 49 15.69 -6.52 12.96
C LEU A 49 16.46 -6.13 11.68
N PRO A 50 15.81 -5.52 10.68
CA PRO A 50 16.50 -5.04 9.47
C PRO A 50 17.63 -4.06 9.83
N TYR A 51 18.68 -4.01 9.00
CA TYR A 51 19.91 -3.20 9.17
C TYR A 51 20.84 -3.62 10.30
N PHE A 52 20.35 -4.38 11.29
CA PHE A 52 21.16 -4.91 12.39
C PHE A 52 21.50 -6.38 12.16
N ASP A 53 20.48 -7.20 11.93
CA ASP A 53 20.64 -8.65 11.75
C ASP A 53 20.92 -9.04 10.30
N PHE A 54 20.55 -8.18 9.35
CA PHE A 54 20.80 -8.36 7.91
C PHE A 54 20.74 -7.04 7.16
N GLY A 55 21.42 -6.98 6.01
CA GLY A 55 21.35 -5.82 5.11
C GLY A 55 19.99 -5.73 4.43
N PHE A 56 19.29 -4.60 4.62
CA PHE A 56 18.01 -4.33 3.98
C PHE A 56 18.14 -3.09 3.09
N GLU A 57 17.75 -3.21 1.83
CA GLU A 57 18.04 -2.21 0.79
C GLU A 57 17.09 -1.00 0.84
N TYR A 58 15.90 -1.16 1.42
CA TYR A 58 14.90 -0.10 1.51
C TYR A 58 15.21 0.90 2.65
N PRO A 59 14.56 2.06 2.72
CA PRO A 59 14.74 3.02 3.82
C PRO A 59 14.18 2.52 5.17
N PRO A 60 14.63 3.07 6.31
CA PRO A 60 14.29 2.57 7.66
C PRO A 60 12.80 2.37 7.94
N PHE A 61 11.92 3.21 7.38
CA PHE A 61 10.48 3.07 7.54
C PHE A 61 9.92 1.78 6.90
N ALA A 62 10.44 1.39 5.74
CA ALA A 62 10.12 0.12 5.11
C ALA A 62 10.63 -1.06 5.96
N GLY A 63 11.85 -0.93 6.52
CA GLY A 63 12.38 -1.91 7.47
C GLY A 63 11.48 -2.07 8.70
N LEU A 64 10.99 -0.97 9.27
CA LEU A 64 10.07 -1.01 10.41
C LEU A 64 8.76 -1.74 10.06
N ILE A 65 8.16 -1.46 8.90
CA ILE A 65 6.94 -2.14 8.44
C ILE A 65 7.19 -3.65 8.29
N THR A 66 8.31 -4.01 7.69
CA THR A 66 8.71 -5.40 7.50
C THR A 66 8.91 -6.10 8.85
N TYR A 67 9.60 -5.45 9.78
CA TYR A 67 9.84 -5.96 11.12
C TYR A 67 8.54 -6.18 11.90
N ILE A 68 7.66 -5.17 11.95
CA ILE A 68 6.35 -5.27 12.61
C ILE A 68 5.55 -6.44 12.04
N SER A 69 5.57 -6.60 10.72
CA SER A 69 4.89 -7.72 10.05
C SER A 69 5.51 -9.07 10.46
N SER A 70 6.83 -9.12 10.65
CA SER A 70 7.57 -10.34 11.04
C SER A 70 7.38 -10.79 12.49
N LEU A 71 6.75 -9.97 13.34
CA LEU A 71 6.45 -10.35 14.72
C LEU A 71 5.41 -11.49 14.81
N GLY A 72 4.73 -11.79 13.69
CA GLY A 72 3.85 -12.95 13.58
C GLY A 72 4.61 -14.27 13.54
N SER A 73 3.92 -15.36 13.91
CA SER A 73 4.52 -16.70 13.97
C SER A 73 4.62 -17.41 12.62
N ASP A 74 3.91 -16.94 11.58
CA ASP A 74 3.86 -17.57 10.27
C ASP A 74 3.72 -16.57 9.12
N ILE A 75 3.97 -17.08 7.90
CA ILE A 75 3.94 -16.31 6.66
C ILE A 75 2.57 -15.66 6.37
N ARG A 76 1.46 -16.28 6.78
CA ARG A 76 0.12 -15.75 6.52
C ARG A 76 -0.13 -14.53 7.38
N LEU A 77 0.23 -14.61 8.66
CA LEU A 77 0.11 -13.48 9.57
C LEU A 77 1.04 -12.35 9.14
N TYR A 78 2.29 -12.67 8.78
CA TYR A 78 3.22 -11.70 8.21
C TYR A 78 2.64 -10.97 7.00
N TYR A 79 2.19 -11.73 6.01
CA TYR A 79 1.60 -11.19 4.78
C TYR A 79 0.36 -10.34 5.08
N THR A 80 -0.52 -10.81 5.97
CA THR A 80 -1.76 -10.11 6.32
C THR A 80 -1.48 -8.79 7.02
N VAL A 81 -0.56 -8.76 8.00
CA VAL A 81 -0.19 -7.52 8.70
C VAL A 81 0.40 -6.51 7.71
N PHE A 82 1.31 -6.96 6.83
CA PHE A 82 1.90 -6.10 5.82
C PHE A 82 0.83 -5.55 4.86
N ALA A 83 -0.06 -6.39 4.37
CA ALA A 83 -1.18 -6.01 3.51
C ALA A 83 -2.13 -5.01 4.17
N VAL A 84 -2.44 -5.18 5.46
CA VAL A 84 -3.26 -4.21 6.21
C VAL A 84 -2.57 -2.86 6.31
N LEU A 85 -1.25 -2.82 6.55
CA LEU A 85 -0.50 -1.56 6.57
C LEU A 85 -0.56 -0.87 5.20
N ILE A 86 -0.34 -1.61 4.10
CA ILE A 86 -0.54 -1.09 2.73
C ILE A 86 -1.95 -0.55 2.54
N PHE A 87 -2.97 -1.29 2.99
CA PHE A 87 -4.37 -0.89 2.84
C PHE A 87 -4.69 0.45 3.51
N LEU A 88 -4.16 0.67 4.72
CA LEU A 88 -4.35 1.94 5.43
C LEU A 88 -3.76 3.12 4.65
N PHE A 89 -2.55 2.95 4.11
CA PHE A 89 -1.92 3.97 3.25
C PHE A 89 -2.66 4.13 1.92
N TYR A 90 -3.18 3.05 1.36
CA TYR A 90 -3.97 3.11 0.14
C TYR A 90 -5.28 3.89 0.33
N LEU A 91 -5.98 3.69 1.45
CA LEU A 91 -7.16 4.49 1.79
C LEU A 91 -6.83 5.97 1.95
N LEU A 92 -5.68 6.29 2.57
CA LEU A 92 -5.17 7.66 2.64
C LEU A 92 -4.91 8.23 1.23
N LEU A 93 -4.26 7.46 0.36
CA LEU A 93 -4.00 7.86 -1.03
C LEU A 93 -5.29 8.14 -1.81
N ILE A 94 -6.32 7.29 -1.66
CA ILE A 94 -7.65 7.51 -2.24
C ILE A 94 -8.25 8.81 -1.69
N GLU A 95 -8.27 8.99 -0.37
CA GLU A 95 -8.90 10.16 0.26
C GLU A 95 -8.26 11.46 -0.21
N VAL A 96 -6.93 11.53 -0.21
CA VAL A 96 -6.20 12.72 -0.63
C VAL A 96 -6.41 12.98 -2.12
N SER A 97 -6.37 11.94 -2.96
CA SER A 97 -6.60 12.08 -4.40
C SER A 97 -8.01 12.58 -4.73
N VAL A 98 -9.03 12.04 -4.04
CA VAL A 98 -10.42 12.47 -4.18
C VAL A 98 -10.61 13.92 -3.72
N ARG A 99 -9.95 14.33 -2.62
CA ARG A 99 -9.96 15.74 -2.17
C ARG A 99 -9.35 16.67 -3.20
N ILE A 100 -8.14 16.36 -3.68
CA ILE A 100 -7.47 17.14 -4.72
C ILE A 100 -8.38 17.29 -5.95
N ALA A 101 -8.97 16.19 -6.41
CA ALA A 101 -9.86 16.22 -7.57
C ALA A 101 -11.08 17.12 -7.33
N SER A 102 -11.75 16.93 -6.19
CA SER A 102 -12.95 17.70 -5.84
C SER A 102 -12.66 19.20 -5.71
N GLU A 103 -11.57 19.58 -5.05
CA GLU A 103 -11.20 20.98 -4.84
C GLU A 103 -10.76 21.69 -6.12
N ARG A 104 -10.20 20.95 -7.08
CA ARG A 104 -9.79 21.49 -8.38
C ARG A 104 -10.88 21.40 -9.45
N GLY A 105 -12.07 20.92 -9.10
CA GLY A 105 -13.16 20.71 -10.06
C GLY A 105 -12.87 19.62 -11.10
N ILE A 106 -11.95 18.70 -10.80
CA ILE A 106 -11.62 17.55 -11.65
C ILE A 106 -12.64 16.44 -11.41
N ASN A 107 -13.06 15.78 -12.49
CA ASN A 107 -14.02 14.69 -12.41
C ASN A 107 -13.50 13.51 -11.57
N LEU A 108 -14.37 12.94 -10.75
CA LEU A 108 -14.07 11.77 -9.91
C LEU A 108 -13.80 10.48 -10.70
N GLU A 109 -14.03 10.48 -12.01
CA GLU A 109 -13.68 9.39 -12.92
C GLU A 109 -12.16 9.18 -13.00
N PHE A 110 -11.36 10.23 -12.85
CA PHE A 110 -9.90 10.14 -12.89
C PHE A 110 -9.33 9.31 -11.73
N PRO A 111 -9.61 9.61 -10.44
CA PRO A 111 -9.17 8.74 -9.35
C PRO A 111 -9.81 7.34 -9.42
N LEU A 112 -11.03 7.20 -9.95
CA LEU A 112 -11.60 5.87 -10.17
C LEU A 112 -10.77 5.05 -11.18
N LEU A 113 -10.50 5.60 -12.36
CA LEU A 113 -9.86 4.86 -13.45
C LEU A 113 -8.37 4.68 -13.25
N PHE A 114 -7.66 5.75 -12.88
CA PHE A 114 -6.20 5.75 -12.85
C PHE A 114 -5.61 5.32 -11.51
N LEU A 115 -6.35 5.50 -10.40
CA LEU A 115 -5.89 5.08 -9.09
C LEU A 115 -6.53 3.75 -8.64
N THR A 116 -7.85 3.57 -8.74
CA THR A 116 -8.45 2.36 -8.16
C THR A 116 -8.61 1.19 -9.14
N LEU A 117 -8.87 1.47 -10.41
CA LEU A 117 -9.11 0.44 -11.43
C LEU A 117 -7.95 0.26 -12.42
N SER A 118 -6.82 0.94 -12.21
CA SER A 118 -5.67 0.78 -13.11
C SER A 118 -5.08 -0.63 -12.95
N PRO A 119 -4.63 -1.28 -14.05
CA PRO A 119 -4.06 -2.62 -13.97
C PRO A 119 -2.91 -2.72 -12.97
N SER A 120 -2.07 -1.68 -12.89
CA SER A 120 -0.96 -1.63 -11.94
C SER A 120 -1.43 -1.68 -10.50
N MET A 121 -2.53 -0.99 -10.16
CA MET A 121 -3.06 -0.99 -8.80
C MET A 121 -3.83 -2.27 -8.50
N VAL A 122 -4.59 -2.80 -9.45
CA VAL A 122 -5.31 -4.07 -9.25
C VAL A 122 -4.34 -5.24 -9.05
N ILE A 123 -3.21 -5.25 -9.78
CA ILE A 123 -2.24 -6.34 -9.70
C ILE A 123 -1.20 -6.05 -8.60
N PHE A 124 -0.44 -4.98 -8.71
CA PHE A 124 0.78 -4.74 -7.93
C PHE A 124 0.59 -3.91 -6.64
N MET A 125 -0.63 -3.67 -6.19
CA MET A 125 -0.85 -2.93 -4.94
C MET A 125 -0.23 -3.61 -3.72
N ILE A 126 -0.31 -4.95 -3.63
CA ILE A 126 0.31 -5.75 -2.57
C ILE A 126 1.53 -6.47 -3.11
N TYR A 127 2.49 -5.68 -3.58
CA TYR A 127 3.74 -6.16 -4.15
C TYR A 127 4.96 -5.77 -3.31
N ASN A 128 5.05 -4.49 -2.94
CA ASN A 128 6.17 -3.88 -2.22
C ASN A 128 5.70 -2.66 -1.38
N PHE A 129 6.54 -1.63 -1.24
CA PHE A 129 6.26 -0.41 -0.46
C PHE A 129 5.68 0.77 -1.28
N ASP A 130 5.47 0.61 -2.58
CA ASP A 130 5.21 1.74 -3.49
C ASP A 130 3.94 2.50 -3.14
N VAL A 131 2.88 1.81 -2.72
CA VAL A 131 1.61 2.43 -2.33
C VAL A 131 1.76 3.27 -1.07
N ILE A 132 2.59 2.83 -0.12
CA ILE A 132 2.90 3.59 1.10
C ILE A 132 3.66 4.86 0.74
N PHE A 133 4.67 4.74 -0.11
CA PHE A 133 5.43 5.89 -0.61
C PHE A 133 4.53 6.88 -1.36
N ALA A 134 3.70 6.39 -2.29
CA ALA A 134 2.77 7.21 -3.05
C ALA A 134 1.76 7.94 -2.15
N ALA A 135 1.22 7.26 -1.14
CA ALA A 135 0.30 7.86 -0.17
C ALA A 135 0.96 9.02 0.59
N LEU A 136 2.18 8.83 1.09
CA LEU A 136 2.93 9.87 1.79
C LEU A 136 3.31 11.03 0.86
N LEU A 137 3.79 10.73 -0.35
CA LEU A 137 4.16 11.74 -1.35
C LEU A 137 2.97 12.62 -1.74
N ILE A 138 1.83 12.01 -2.08
CA ILE A 138 0.62 12.74 -2.49
C ILE A 138 0.04 13.54 -1.31
N SER A 139 0.11 12.99 -0.10
CA SER A 139 -0.26 13.72 1.13
C SER A 139 0.64 14.94 1.37
N SER A 140 1.95 14.78 1.19
CA SER A 140 2.93 15.88 1.30
C SER A 140 2.62 16.99 0.28
N ILE A 141 2.44 16.65 -0.99
CA ILE A 141 2.08 17.61 -2.05
C ILE A 141 0.77 18.31 -1.71
N TYR A 142 -0.26 17.56 -1.30
CA TYR A 142 -1.54 18.14 -0.91
C TYR A 142 -1.39 19.18 0.22
N LEU A 143 -0.70 18.81 1.31
CA LEU A 143 -0.45 19.70 2.44
C LEU A 143 0.37 20.93 2.04
N PHE A 144 1.35 20.75 1.15
CA PHE A 144 2.12 21.84 0.58
C PHE A 144 1.23 22.83 -0.16
N THR A 145 0.31 22.36 -1.03
CA THR A 145 -0.66 23.23 -1.72
C THR A 145 -1.63 23.95 -0.78
N LYS A 146 -1.74 23.50 0.48
CA LYS A 146 -2.53 24.14 1.55
C LYS A 146 -1.69 25.04 2.45
N ASN A 147 -0.47 25.39 2.05
CA ASN A 147 0.50 26.18 2.82
C ASN A 147 0.83 25.55 4.20
N ARG A 148 0.66 24.23 4.36
CA ARG A 148 0.97 23.50 5.61
C ARG A 148 2.39 22.93 5.58
N TYR A 149 3.38 23.81 5.39
CA TYR A 149 4.77 23.43 5.09
C TYR A 149 5.42 22.49 6.11
N ARG A 150 5.12 22.69 7.41
CA ARG A 150 5.66 21.84 8.48
C ARG A 150 5.12 20.41 8.48
N LEU A 151 3.91 20.20 7.95
CA LEU A 151 3.30 18.88 7.87
C LEU A 151 3.57 18.21 6.51
N SER A 152 3.93 19.01 5.49
CA SER A 152 4.31 18.46 4.18
C SER A 152 5.77 17.99 4.14
N ALA A 153 6.64 18.58 4.95
CA ALA A 153 8.03 18.16 5.10
C ALA A 153 8.11 16.93 6.01
#